data_AF-A0A7X5UB98-F1
#
_entry.id   AF-A0A7X5UB98-F1
#
_cell.length_a   1.000
_cell.length_b   1.000
_cell.length_c   1.000
_cell.angle_alpha   90.00
_cell.angle_beta   90.00
_cell.angle_gamma   90.00
#
_symmetry.space_group_name_H-M   'P 1'
#
loop_
_entity.id
_entity.type
_entity.pdbx_description
1 polymer ?
#
loop_
_entity_poly.entity_id
_entity_poly.type
_entity_poly.pdbx_seq_one_letter_code
_entity_poly.pdbx_strand_id
1 'polypeptide(L)'
;MRRKNELENRLREWADEYRQRDDNHGWQGISPTAILVKWGGRPPDGQSQPEHATPADEVEQAVQALQQQKDGFRAAMALRCEYSMTRCAEEHKLQKLRAMGLPMRRTLFYDELWVARTHVAAWLRIPASVELPVAEAV
;
A
#
# COMPACT_ATOMS: atom_id res chain seq x y z
N MET A 1 23.01 11.03 -14.62
CA MET A 1 23.17 10.04 -13.52
C MET A 1 21.99 10.23 -12.57
N ARG A 2 20.87 9.52 -12.80
CA ARG A 2 19.59 9.76 -12.11
C ARG A 2 19.65 9.13 -10.70
N ARG A 3 19.46 9.92 -9.65
CA ARG A 3 19.12 9.43 -8.30
C ARG A 3 17.80 8.66 -8.43
N LYS A 4 17.88 7.35 -8.67
CA LYS A 4 16.71 6.47 -8.67
C LYS A 4 16.12 6.53 -7.26
N ASN A 5 14.89 7.06 -7.16
CA ASN A 5 14.14 7.27 -5.92
C ASN A 5 14.17 6.01 -5.06
N GLU A 6 14.93 6.03 -3.97
CA GLU A 6 15.04 4.94 -3.00
C GLU A 6 13.65 4.51 -2.50
N LEU A 7 12.77 5.49 -2.27
CA LEU A 7 11.35 5.27 -1.95
C LEU A 7 10.62 4.44 -3.00
N GLU A 8 10.82 4.73 -4.29
CA GLU A 8 10.14 4.04 -5.38
C GLU A 8 10.60 2.58 -5.49
N ASN A 9 11.89 2.31 -5.24
CA ASN A 9 12.40 0.94 -5.18
C ASN A 9 11.79 0.19 -3.99
N ARG A 10 11.77 0.80 -2.79
CA ARG A 10 11.15 0.22 -1.59
C ARG A 10 9.67 -0.09 -1.81
N LEU A 11 8.91 0.82 -2.42
CA LEU A 11 7.50 0.61 -2.73
C LEU A 11 7.28 -0.50 -3.76
N ARG A 12 8.18 -0.67 -4.74
CA ARG A 12 8.12 -1.79 -5.69
C ARG A 12 8.45 -3.13 -5.03
N GLU A 13 9.51 -3.18 -4.23
CA GLU A 13 9.89 -4.37 -3.47
C GLU A 13 8.76 -4.80 -2.52
N TRP A 14 8.16 -3.85 -1.80
CA TRP A 14 6.97 -4.08 -1.00
C TRP A 14 5.82 -4.64 -1.83
N ALA A 15 5.53 -4.03 -2.98
CA ALA A 15 4.46 -4.49 -3.84
C ALA A 15 4.69 -5.90 -4.37
N ASP A 16 5.91 -6.23 -4.78
CA ASP A 16 6.23 -7.56 -5.31
C ASP A 16 6.12 -8.64 -4.22
N GLU A 17 6.53 -8.32 -2.98
CA GLU A 17 6.42 -9.23 -1.83
C GLU A 17 4.96 -9.39 -1.36
N TYR A 18 4.22 -8.29 -1.25
CA TYR A 18 2.87 -8.30 -0.69
C TYR A 18 1.78 -8.61 -1.72
N ARG A 19 2.00 -8.40 -3.01
CA ARG A 19 1.09 -8.82 -4.10
C ARG A 19 0.97 -10.34 -4.19
N GLN A 20 2.00 -11.09 -3.82
CA GLN A 20 1.96 -12.56 -3.77
C GLN A 20 1.36 -13.09 -2.45
N ARG A 21 1.36 -12.28 -1.39
CA ARG A 21 0.76 -12.60 -0.08
C ARG A 21 -0.72 -12.15 0.04
N ASP A 22 -1.27 -11.62 -1.05
CA ASP A 22 -2.51 -10.85 -1.13
C ASP A 22 -3.79 -11.69 -1.18
N ASP A 23 -3.73 -12.97 -0.78
CA ASP A 23 -4.97 -13.66 -0.40
C ASP A 23 -5.52 -13.08 0.91
N ASN A 24 -4.70 -12.41 1.74
CA ASN A 24 -5.07 -12.23 3.16
C ASN A 24 -4.60 -10.95 3.92
N HIS A 25 -3.97 -9.93 3.32
CA HIS A 25 -3.30 -8.87 4.11
C HIS A 25 -3.79 -7.42 3.92
N GLY A 26 -5.03 -7.20 3.47
CA GLY A 26 -5.56 -5.84 3.42
C GLY A 26 -6.87 -5.67 2.67
N TRP A 27 -7.23 -6.66 1.85
CA TRP A 27 -8.59 -6.82 1.36
C TRP A 27 -9.48 -7.30 2.51
N GLN A 28 -10.44 -6.48 2.94
CA GLN A 28 -11.41 -6.88 3.96
C GLN A 28 -12.14 -8.14 3.49
N GLY A 29 -11.94 -9.25 4.20
CA GLY A 29 -12.55 -10.52 3.81
C GLY A 29 -12.27 -11.72 4.71
N ILE A 30 -11.20 -11.72 5.52
CA ILE A 30 -10.96 -12.84 6.44
C ILE A 30 -11.62 -12.51 7.77
N SER A 31 -12.76 -13.15 8.03
CA SER A 31 -13.24 -13.20 9.40
C SER A 31 -12.18 -13.92 10.26
N PRO A 32 -12.07 -13.62 11.56
CA PRO A 32 -11.23 -14.39 12.48
C PRO A 32 -11.43 -15.92 12.35
N THR A 33 -12.62 -16.35 11.93
CA THR A 33 -12.97 -17.73 11.62
C THR A 33 -12.15 -18.31 10.47
N ALA A 34 -11.87 -17.57 9.40
CA ALA A 34 -11.07 -18.08 8.28
C ALA A 34 -9.58 -18.20 8.63
N ILE A 35 -9.08 -17.41 9.59
CA ILE A 35 -7.75 -17.63 10.20
C ILE A 35 -7.75 -18.93 11.01
N LEU A 36 -8.80 -19.18 11.81
CA LEU A 36 -8.94 -20.42 12.58
C LEU A 36 -9.05 -21.67 11.69
N VAL A 37 -9.74 -21.58 10.55
CA VAL A 37 -9.82 -22.67 9.55
C VAL A 37 -8.46 -22.96 8.93
N LYS A 38 -7.68 -21.91 8.58
CA LYS A 38 -6.34 -22.07 8.00
C LYS A 38 -5.38 -22.81 8.96
N TRP A 39 -5.52 -22.60 10.26
CA TRP A 39 -4.66 -23.20 11.29
C TRP A 39 -5.32 -24.35 12.05
N GLY A 40 -6.41 -24.93 11.53
CA GLY A 40 -7.04 -26.12 12.10
C GLY A 40 -7.53 -25.95 13.55
N GLY A 41 -7.93 -24.75 13.95
CA GLY A 41 -8.43 -24.46 15.29
C GLY A 41 -7.35 -24.29 16.37
N ARG A 42 -6.07 -24.31 16.01
CA ARG A 42 -4.95 -24.03 16.92
C ARG A 42 -4.33 -22.67 16.56
N PRO A 43 -4.24 -21.70 17.50
CA PRO A 43 -3.45 -20.51 17.23
C PRO A 43 -2.01 -20.95 16.92
N PRO A 44 -1.28 -20.28 16.01
CA PRO A 44 0.12 -20.59 15.76
C PRO A 44 0.90 -20.43 17.08
N ASP A 45 1.24 -21.55 17.72
CA ASP A 45 2.03 -21.56 18.94
C ASP A 45 3.40 -20.92 18.63
N GLY A 46 3.70 -19.80 19.29
CA GLY A 46 5.08 -19.33 19.47
C GLY A 46 5.74 -18.58 18.31
N GLN A 47 5.02 -18.10 17.31
CA GLN A 47 5.58 -17.04 16.46
C GLN A 47 5.24 -15.68 17.06
N SER A 48 6.10 -15.20 17.96
CA SER A 48 6.33 -13.75 18.01
C SER A 48 6.54 -13.32 16.56
N GLN A 49 5.61 -12.55 15.99
CA GLN A 49 5.85 -11.92 14.69
C GLN A 49 7.25 -11.30 14.77
N PRO A 50 8.20 -11.65 13.89
CA PRO A 50 9.49 -10.99 13.93
C PRO A 50 9.22 -9.49 13.81
N GLU A 51 9.78 -8.71 14.74
CA GLU A 51 9.86 -7.26 14.61
C GLU A 51 10.66 -6.99 13.31
N HIS A 52 9.94 -6.81 12.21
CA HIS A 52 10.42 -6.46 10.85
C HIS A 52 11.48 -7.42 10.29
N ALA A 53 11.04 -8.49 9.63
CA ALA A 53 11.97 -9.44 9.00
C ALA A 53 12.48 -8.93 7.65
N THR A 54 11.72 -8.06 6.96
CA THR A 54 12.10 -7.53 5.64
C THR A 54 11.94 -6.01 5.52
N PRO A 55 12.70 -5.35 4.63
CA PRO A 55 12.48 -3.95 4.25
C PRO A 55 11.06 -3.62 3.76
N ALA A 56 10.33 -4.63 3.25
CA ALA A 56 8.94 -4.49 2.83
C ALA A 56 7.98 -4.45 4.03
N ASP A 57 8.29 -5.14 5.13
CA ASP A 57 7.49 -5.10 6.35
C ASP A 57 7.47 -3.69 6.97
N GLU A 58 8.58 -2.95 6.88
CA GLU A 58 8.66 -1.54 7.30
C GLU A 58 7.71 -0.65 6.49
N VAL A 59 7.62 -0.88 5.17
CA VAL A 59 6.69 -0.18 4.27
C VAL A 59 5.24 -0.55 4.62
N GLU A 60 4.95 -1.84 4.78
CA GLU A 60 3.61 -2.31 5.12
C GLU A 60 3.12 -1.69 6.44
N GLN A 61 3.98 -1.56 7.44
CA GLN A 61 3.62 -0.90 8.69
C GLN A 61 3.33 0.58 8.52
N ALA A 62 4.12 1.30 7.71
CA ALA A 62 3.82 2.68 7.38
C ALA A 62 2.44 2.79 6.70
N VAL A 63 2.11 1.85 5.81
CA VAL A 63 0.80 1.80 5.13
C VAL A 63 -0.33 1.46 6.11
N GLN A 64 -0.12 0.52 7.04
CA GLN A 64 -1.09 0.18 8.08
C GLN A 64 -1.30 1.34 9.07
N ALA A 65 -0.23 2.01 9.47
CA ALA A 65 -0.30 3.20 10.32
C ALA A 65 -1.08 4.32 9.64
N LEU A 66 -0.84 4.57 8.34
CA LEU A 66 -1.62 5.50 7.53
C LEU A 66 -3.10 5.08 7.46
N GLN A 67 -3.37 3.80 7.24
CA GLN A 67 -4.72 3.26 7.13
C GLN A 67 -5.54 3.44 8.43
N GLN A 68 -4.88 3.41 9.59
CA GLN A 68 -5.52 3.61 10.90
C GLN A 68 -5.82 5.09 11.21
N GLN A 69 -5.27 6.04 10.45
CA GLN A 69 -5.58 7.46 10.62
C GLN A 69 -6.99 7.76 10.10
N LYS A 70 -7.66 8.72 10.74
CA LYS A 70 -9.06 9.11 10.47
C LYS A 70 -9.35 9.32 8.98
N ASP A 71 -8.43 9.93 8.25
CA ASP A 71 -8.59 10.23 6.81
C ASP A 71 -7.56 9.49 5.93
N GLY A 72 -6.70 8.65 6.52
CA GLY A 72 -5.60 7.98 5.80
C GLY A 72 -5.99 6.69 5.09
N PHE A 73 -7.18 6.15 5.35
CA PHE A 73 -7.67 4.92 4.70
C PHE A 73 -7.69 5.04 3.16
N ARG A 74 -8.10 6.19 2.62
CA ARG A 74 -8.17 6.43 1.17
C ARG A 74 -6.78 6.46 0.55
N ALA A 75 -5.87 7.23 1.11
CA ALA A 75 -4.46 7.29 0.73
C ALA A 75 -3.80 5.90 0.74
N ALA A 76 -4.02 5.11 1.81
CA ALA A 76 -3.49 3.75 1.91
C ALA A 76 -4.03 2.83 0.79
N MET A 77 -5.34 2.89 0.51
CA MET A 77 -5.95 2.09 -0.57
C MET A 77 -5.49 2.54 -1.97
N ALA A 78 -5.32 3.85 -2.19
CA ALA A 78 -4.79 4.38 -3.44
C ALA A 78 -3.36 3.86 -3.69
N LEU A 79 -2.50 3.88 -2.67
CA LEU A 79 -1.13 3.35 -2.74
C LEU A 79 -1.12 1.85 -3.04
N ARG A 80 -1.89 1.05 -2.28
CA ARG A 80 -2.01 -0.39 -2.52
C ARG A 80 -2.48 -0.68 -3.94
N CYS A 81 -3.48 0.06 -4.44
CA CYS A 81 -4.00 -0.13 -5.79
C CYS A 81 -2.97 0.24 -6.86
N GLU A 82 -2.23 1.34 -6.69
CA GLU A 82 -1.21 1.78 -7.64
C GLU A 82 -0.11 0.72 -7.83
N TYR A 83 0.40 0.20 -6.72
CA TYR A 83 1.55 -0.68 -6.73
C TYR A 83 1.20 -2.17 -6.92
N SER A 84 0.03 -2.63 -6.49
CA SER A 84 -0.43 -4.01 -6.77
C SER A 84 -0.92 -4.19 -8.23
N MET A 85 -1.35 -3.10 -8.89
CA MET A 85 -1.94 -3.12 -10.23
C MET A 85 -1.17 -2.27 -11.22
N THR A 86 0.16 -2.32 -11.17
CA THR A 86 1.04 -1.46 -11.97
C THR A 86 0.80 -1.58 -13.49
N ARG A 87 0.27 -2.71 -13.96
CA ARG A 87 -0.02 -2.96 -15.40
C ARG A 87 -1.46 -2.63 -15.80
N CYS A 88 -2.34 -2.34 -14.85
CA CYS A 88 -3.73 -2.04 -15.15
C CYS A 88 -3.89 -0.56 -15.52
N ALA A 89 -4.80 -0.28 -16.46
CA ALA A 89 -5.20 1.07 -16.79
C ALA A 89 -5.76 1.79 -15.56
N GLU A 90 -5.57 3.11 -15.51
CA GLU A 90 -6.03 3.96 -14.41
C GLU A 90 -7.54 3.80 -14.15
N GLU A 91 -8.35 3.74 -15.20
CA GLU A 91 -9.80 3.55 -15.07
C GLU A 91 -10.17 2.26 -14.34
N HIS A 92 -9.40 1.18 -14.56
CA HIS A 92 -9.61 -0.10 -13.87
C HIS A 92 -9.28 0.01 -12.38
N LYS A 93 -8.21 0.73 -12.03
CA LYS A 93 -7.84 1.03 -10.64
C LYS A 93 -8.95 1.82 -9.94
N LEU A 94 -9.45 2.88 -10.59
CA LEU A 94 -10.56 3.69 -10.09
C LEU A 94 -11.85 2.89 -9.94
N GLN A 95 -12.15 1.99 -10.88
CA GLN A 95 -13.32 1.11 -10.80
C GLN A 95 -13.22 0.17 -9.59
N LYS A 96 -12.04 -0.39 -9.33
CA LYS A 96 -11.83 -1.26 -8.17
C LYS A 96 -11.95 -0.51 -6.84
N LEU A 97 -11.44 0.73 -6.76
CA LEU A 97 -11.65 1.60 -5.60
C LEU A 97 -13.13 1.92 -5.37
N ARG A 98 -13.89 2.21 -6.44
CA ARG A 98 -15.35 2.39 -6.36
C ARG A 98 -16.06 1.14 -5.85
N ALA A 99 -15.67 -0.05 -6.30
CA ALA A 99 -16.24 -1.32 -5.85
C ALA A 99 -16.01 -1.56 -4.34
N MET A 100 -14.92 -1.02 -3.78
CA MET A 100 -14.64 -1.03 -2.34
C MET A 100 -15.36 0.08 -1.55
N GLY A 101 -16.25 0.84 -2.18
CA GLY A 101 -16.95 1.95 -1.53
C GLY A 101 -16.11 3.23 -1.40
N LEU A 102 -14.97 3.32 -2.11
CA LEU A 102 -14.11 4.50 -2.15
C LEU A 102 -14.18 5.17 -3.53
N PRO A 103 -15.25 5.91 -3.84
CA PRO A 103 -15.35 6.60 -5.11
C PRO A 103 -14.32 7.74 -5.18
N MET A 104 -13.33 7.59 -6.06
CA MET A 104 -12.33 8.62 -6.32
C MET A 104 -12.39 9.09 -7.77
N ARG A 105 -12.18 10.40 -7.96
CA ARG A 105 -11.87 10.99 -9.27
C ARG A 105 -10.36 10.86 -9.49
N ARG A 106 -9.93 10.93 -10.76
CA ARG A 106 -8.51 10.86 -11.14
C ARG A 106 -7.63 11.83 -10.35
N THR A 107 -8.03 13.09 -10.23
CA THR A 107 -7.27 14.11 -9.48
C THR A 107 -7.09 13.70 -8.03
N LEU A 108 -8.18 13.37 -7.34
CA LEU A 108 -8.16 12.91 -5.96
C LEU A 108 -7.31 11.65 -5.77
N PHE A 109 -7.34 10.70 -6.73
CA PHE A 109 -6.50 9.51 -6.66
C PHE A 109 -5.00 9.85 -6.61
N TYR A 110 -4.55 10.79 -7.44
CA TYR A 110 -3.14 11.22 -7.42
C TYR A 110 -2.80 12.07 -6.19
N ASP A 111 -3.73 12.88 -5.69
CA ASP A 111 -3.55 13.64 -4.44
C ASP A 111 -3.38 12.69 -3.25
N GLU A 112 -4.26 11.69 -3.14
CA GLU A 112 -4.21 10.65 -2.10
C GLU A 112 -2.94 9.77 -2.22
N LEU A 113 -2.51 9.47 -3.45
CA LEU A 113 -1.26 8.76 -3.71
C LEU A 113 -0.04 9.59 -3.27
N TRP A 114 -0.07 10.90 -3.50
CA TRP A 114 0.97 11.82 -3.06
C TRP A 114 1.05 11.89 -1.53
N VAL A 115 -0.10 11.99 -0.85
CA VAL A 115 -0.19 11.93 0.61
C VAL A 115 0.41 10.62 1.12
N ALA A 116 0.02 9.49 0.54
CA ALA A 116 0.51 8.18 0.94
C ALA A 116 2.03 8.04 0.79
N ARG A 117 2.58 8.43 -0.38
CA ARG A 117 4.04 8.40 -0.62
C ARG A 117 4.80 9.30 0.34
N THR A 118 4.28 10.49 0.62
CA THR A 118 4.89 11.44 1.56
C THR A 118 4.89 10.86 2.98
N HIS A 119 3.80 10.24 3.40
CA HIS A 119 3.72 9.57 4.70
C HIS A 119 4.75 8.44 4.83
N VAL A 120 4.82 7.55 3.84
CA VAL A 120 5.78 6.43 3.83
C VAL A 120 7.22 6.94 3.82
N ALA A 121 7.52 7.95 3.01
CA ALA A 121 8.84 8.57 2.98
C ALA A 121 9.24 9.14 4.35
N ALA A 122 8.34 9.87 5.00
CA ALA A 122 8.55 10.42 6.34
C ALA A 122 8.75 9.31 7.38
N TRP A 123 7.96 8.24 7.33
CA TRP A 123 8.08 7.08 8.21
C TRP A 123 9.44 6.41 8.09
N LEU A 124 9.90 6.16 6.86
CA LEU A 124 11.18 5.53 6.57
C LEU A 124 12.38 6.48 6.69
N ARG A 125 12.14 7.77 6.96
CA ARG A 125 13.15 8.84 6.97
C ARG A 125 13.93 8.93 5.66
N ILE A 126 13.30 8.55 4.55
CA ILE A 126 13.85 8.66 3.21
C ILE A 126 13.45 10.03 2.66
N PRO A 127 14.36 10.81 2.07
CA PRO A 127 13.98 12.07 1.44
C PRO A 127 12.97 11.76 0.33
N ALA A 128 11.79 12.37 0.44
CA ALA A 128 10.77 12.28 -0.59
C ALA A 128 11.25 13.09 -1.81
N SER A 129 12.09 12.52 -2.66
CA SER A 129 12.41 13.11 -3.97
C SER A 129 11.20 12.91 -4.89
N VAL A 130 10.11 13.60 -4.55
CA VAL A 130 8.86 13.64 -5.28
C VAL A 130 9.05 14.69 -6.38
N GLU A 131 9.62 14.27 -7.50
CA GLU A 131 9.42 15.00 -8.75
C GLU A 131 7.93 14.89 -9.08
N LEU A 132 7.19 15.96 -8.81
CA LEU A 132 5.84 16.13 -9.36
C LEU A 132 5.95 15.98 -10.88
N PRO A 133 5.06 15.24 -11.56
CA PRO A 133 4.94 15.39 -12.99
C PRO A 133 4.53 16.84 -13.23
N VAL A 134 5.49 17.66 -13.65
CA VAL A 134 5.20 18.96 -14.24
C VAL A 134 4.28 18.63 -15.40
N ALA A 135 3.00 19.00 -15.26
CA ALA A 135 2.12 19.04 -16.41
C ALA A 135 2.80 19.98 -17.40
N GLU A 136 3.41 19.42 -18.44
CA GLU A 136 3.87 20.18 -19.59
C GLU A 136 2.63 20.84 -20.18
N ALA A 137 2.42 22.09 -19.78
CA ALA A 137 1.57 23.01 -20.49
C ALA A 137 2.34 23.45 -21.73
N VAL A 138 2.11 22.76 -22.85
CA VAL A 138 2.25 23.30 -24.22
C VAL A 138 1.12 22.74 -25.08
#